data_AF-A0A964V1B6-F1
#
_entry.id   AF-A0A964V1B6-F1
#
_cell.length_a   1.000
_cell.length_b   1.000
_cell.length_c   1.000
_cell.angle_alpha   90.00
_cell.angle_beta   90.00
_cell.angle_gamma   90.00
#
_symmetry.space_group_name_H-M   'P 1'
#
loop_
_entity.id
_entity.type
_entity.pdbx_description
1 polymer ?
#
loop_
_entity_poly.entity_id
_entity_poly.type
_entity_poly.pdbx_seq_one_letter_code
_entity_poly.pdbx_strand_id
1 'polypeptide(L)'
;MRSGCLTETRSPVAISRIPERPVFDVGFSELALIGLIALLVLGPERLPPVIRNVGRWMGRAQRMVRDFKSQVDNDGSVRELSRFEQSLRSNDLNRLIDDKPAPEPTVADSDKR
;
A
#
# COMPACT_ATOMS: atom_id res chain seq x y z
N MET A 1 -61.09 -28.79 -19.24
CA MET A 1 -60.66 -28.81 -20.66
C MET A 1 -60.07 -27.44 -20.92
N ARG A 2 -58.82 -27.20 -21.27
CA ARG A 2 -57.70 -28.00 -21.79
C ARG A 2 -56.44 -27.14 -21.51
N SER A 3 -55.33 -27.79 -21.19
CA SER A 3 -53.98 -27.56 -21.74
C SER A 3 -53.37 -26.15 -21.60
N GLY A 4 -52.11 -25.93 -21.23
CA GLY A 4 -50.96 -26.82 -21.08
C GLY A 4 -49.78 -25.99 -20.53
N CYS A 5 -48.78 -26.68 -20.00
CA CYS A 5 -47.41 -26.69 -20.54
C CYS A 5 -46.67 -25.37 -20.30
N LEU A 6 -45.95 -25.26 -19.18
CA LEU A 6 -44.53 -25.63 -19.02
C LEU A 6 -43.62 -24.43 -19.28
N THR A 7 -42.52 -24.43 -18.53
CA THR A 7 -41.25 -23.77 -18.86
C THR A 7 -41.28 -22.25 -18.96
N GLU A 8 -40.86 -21.59 -17.88
CA GLU A 8 -39.63 -20.82 -17.98
C GLU A 8 -38.96 -20.72 -16.62
N THR A 9 -38.09 -21.69 -16.34
CA THR A 9 -36.97 -21.53 -15.43
C THR A 9 -36.18 -20.31 -15.87
N ARG A 10 -36.54 -19.15 -15.32
CA ARG A 10 -35.76 -17.93 -15.45
C ARG A 10 -34.55 -18.08 -14.55
N SER A 11 -33.51 -18.70 -15.10
CA SER A 11 -32.15 -18.67 -14.58
C SER A 11 -31.83 -17.23 -14.16
N PRO A 12 -31.49 -16.95 -12.90
CA PRO A 12 -30.81 -15.71 -12.60
C PRO A 12 -29.46 -15.78 -13.30
N VAL A 13 -29.32 -14.97 -14.35
CA VAL A 13 -28.05 -14.74 -15.02
C VAL A 13 -27.07 -14.28 -13.94
N ALA A 14 -26.10 -15.13 -13.63
CA ALA A 14 -24.92 -14.79 -12.85
C ALA A 14 -24.07 -13.83 -13.69
N ILE A 15 -24.52 -12.58 -13.79
CA ILE A 15 -23.80 -11.50 -14.45
C ILE A 15 -22.64 -11.13 -13.53
N SER A 16 -21.48 -11.69 -13.87
CA SER A 16 -20.14 -11.18 -13.59
C SER A 16 -19.92 -10.64 -12.17
N ARG A 17 -19.38 -11.52 -11.31
CA ARG A 17 -18.45 -11.07 -10.27
C ARG A 17 -17.32 -10.29 -10.96
N ILE A 18 -17.42 -8.96 -10.93
CA ILE A 18 -16.28 -8.07 -11.19
C ILE A 18 -15.35 -8.31 -10.01
N PRO A 19 -14.12 -8.83 -10.23
CA PRO A 19 -13.15 -8.88 -9.15
C PRO A 19 -12.76 -7.44 -8.82
N GLU A 20 -13.10 -6.99 -7.62
CA GLU A 20 -12.55 -5.79 -6.99
C GLU A 20 -11.03 -5.97 -6.90
N ARG A 21 -10.30 -5.53 -7.93
CA ARG A 21 -8.83 -5.56 -7.93
C ARG A 21 -8.39 -4.40 -7.04
N PRO A 22 -7.69 -4.63 -5.93
CA PRO A 22 -7.23 -3.53 -5.09
C PRO A 22 -6.37 -2.60 -5.95
N VAL A 23 -6.68 -1.30 -5.91
CA VAL A 23 -6.09 -0.25 -6.77
C VAL A 23 -4.58 0.01 -6.50
N PHE A 24 -3.94 -0.84 -5.68
CA PHE A 24 -2.58 -0.68 -5.17
C PHE A 24 -1.72 -1.96 -5.21
N ASP A 25 -2.15 -3.04 -5.87
CA ASP A 25 -1.27 -4.20 -6.12
C ASP A 25 -0.35 -3.90 -7.31
N VAL A 26 0.61 -2.99 -7.08
CA VAL A 26 1.52 -2.47 -8.12
C VAL A 26 2.62 -3.49 -8.37
N GLY A 27 2.28 -4.51 -9.15
CA GLY A 27 3.23 -5.46 -9.73
C GLY A 27 3.99 -4.89 -10.93
N PHE A 28 4.95 -5.66 -11.43
CA PHE A 28 5.70 -5.31 -12.64
C PHE A 28 4.77 -5.14 -13.87
N SER A 29 3.72 -5.97 -13.95
CA SER A 29 2.68 -5.91 -14.99
C SER A 29 1.94 -4.58 -15.02
N GLU A 30 1.51 -4.10 -13.86
CA GLU A 30 0.74 -2.86 -13.70
C GLU A 30 1.60 -1.64 -14.02
N LEU A 31 2.86 -1.62 -13.52
CA LEU A 31 3.83 -0.58 -13.86
C LEU A 31 4.12 -0.54 -15.36
N ALA A 32 4.29 -1.71 -16.00
CA ALA A 32 4.50 -1.79 -17.43
C ALA A 32 3.30 -1.27 -18.23
N LEU A 33 2.07 -1.59 -17.80
CA LEU A 33 0.84 -1.10 -18.43
C LEU A 33 0.69 0.42 -18.31
N ILE A 34 0.87 0.98 -17.12
CA ILE A 34 0.81 2.43 -16.90
C ILE A 34 1.94 3.13 -17.67
N GLY A 35 3.15 2.56 -17.66
CA GLY A 35 4.28 3.03 -18.44
C GLY A 35 3.98 3.06 -19.93
N LEU A 36 3.38 2.00 -20.47
CA LEU A 36 2.98 1.94 -21.89
C LEU A 36 1.97 3.02 -22.25
N ILE A 37 0.93 3.21 -21.43
CA ILE A 37 -0.09 4.25 -21.66
C ILE A 37 0.56 5.65 -21.56
N ALA A 38 1.41 5.87 -20.57
CA ALA A 38 2.14 7.13 -20.41
C ALA A 38 3.05 7.42 -21.61
N LEU A 39 3.74 6.41 -22.14
CA LEU A 39 4.55 6.53 -23.36
C LEU A 39 3.70 6.82 -24.60
N LEU A 40 2.48 6.26 -24.71
CA LEU A 40 1.59 6.54 -25.83
C LEU A 40 1.05 7.98 -25.80
N VAL A 41 0.64 8.45 -24.62
CA VAL A 41 0.02 9.77 -24.45
C VAL A 41 1.07 10.89 -24.50
N LEU A 42 2.16 10.73 -23.74
CA LEU A 42 3.19 11.77 -23.62
C LEU A 42 4.28 11.63 -24.69
N GLY A 43 4.48 10.42 -25.22
CA GLY A 43 5.55 10.07 -26.14
C GLY A 43 6.80 9.54 -25.40
N PRO A 44 7.50 8.52 -25.94
CA PRO A 44 8.75 8.00 -25.36
C PRO A 44 9.87 9.03 -25.31
N GLU A 45 9.83 10.04 -26.17
CA GLU A 45 10.84 11.11 -26.22
C GLU A 45 10.63 12.16 -25.10
N ARG A 46 9.42 12.25 -24.54
CA ARG A 46 9.05 13.30 -23.57
C ARG A 46 9.00 12.80 -22.13
N LEU A 47 8.87 11.50 -21.89
CA LEU A 47 8.96 10.90 -20.55
C LEU A 47 10.36 11.11 -19.90
N PRO A 48 11.49 10.87 -20.60
CA PRO A 48 12.83 11.07 -20.06
C PRO A 48 13.13 12.52 -19.62
N PRO A 49 12.86 13.57 -20.42
CA PRO A 49 13.10 14.95 -19.99
C PRO A 49 12.20 15.36 -18.81
N VAL A 50 10.96 14.86 -18.72
CA VAL A 50 10.07 15.13 -17.58
C VAL A 50 10.64 14.55 -16.28
N ILE A 51 11.05 13.27 -16.28
CA ILE A 51 11.69 12.66 -15.11
C ILE A 51 12.97 13.42 -14.71
N ARG A 52 13.79 13.81 -15.69
CA ARG A 52 15.01 14.60 -15.42
C ARG A 52 14.69 15.97 -14.81
N ASN A 53 13.62 16.63 -15.27
CA ASN A 53 13.19 17.91 -14.73
C ASN A 53 12.66 17.78 -13.30
N VAL A 54 11.75 16.83 -13.07
CA VAL A 54 11.21 16.52 -11.74
C VAL A 54 12.34 16.12 -10.79
N GLY A 55 13.23 15.23 -11.22
CA GLY A 55 14.39 14.79 -10.44
C GLY A 55 15.33 15.93 -10.07
N ARG A 56 15.56 16.91 -10.98
CA ARG A 56 16.38 18.09 -10.68
C ARG A 56 15.70 19.05 -9.69
N TRP A 57 14.37 19.10 -9.66
CA TRP A 57 13.62 19.89 -8.68
C TRP A 57 13.62 19.20 -7.32
N MET A 58 13.29 17.90 -7.30
CA MET A 58 13.30 17.07 -6.11
C MET A 58 14.69 16.99 -5.48
N GLY A 59 15.74 16.83 -6.29
CA GLY A 59 17.13 16.79 -5.81
C GLY A 59 17.58 18.11 -5.21
N ARG A 60 17.12 19.25 -5.74
CA ARG A 60 17.37 20.57 -5.13
C ARG A 60 16.64 20.72 -3.79
N ALA A 61 15.38 20.30 -3.72
CA ALA A 61 14.61 20.31 -2.48
C ALA A 61 15.26 19.40 -1.41
N GLN A 62 15.67 18.19 -1.80
CA GLN A 62 16.36 17.25 -0.91
C GLN A 62 17.69 17.84 -0.41
N ARG A 63 18.44 18.55 -1.26
CA ARG A 63 19.69 19.22 -0.85
C ARG A 63 19.41 20.32 0.16
N MET A 64 18.40 21.17 -0.07
CA MET A 64 17.99 22.19 0.89
C MET A 64 17.61 21.57 2.23
N VAL A 65 16.77 20.52 2.25
CA VAL A 65 16.41 19.80 3.47
C VAL A 65 17.65 19.24 4.17
N ARG A 66 18.63 18.74 3.43
CA ARG A 66 19.89 18.22 3.99
C ARG A 66 20.72 19.32 4.62
N ASP A 67 20.79 20.49 4.00
CA ASP A 67 21.52 21.66 4.49
C ASP A 67 20.81 22.32 5.68
N PHE A 68 19.47 22.25 5.76
CA PHE A 68 18.71 22.62 6.96
C PHE A 68 18.92 21.60 8.08
N LYS A 69 18.87 20.30 7.77
CA LYS A 69 19.12 19.23 8.73
C LYS A 69 20.52 19.35 9.35
N SER A 70 21.55 19.63 8.55
CA SER A 70 22.92 19.80 9.07
C SER A 70 23.11 21.04 9.95
N GLN A 71 22.38 22.14 9.67
CA GLN A 71 22.36 23.31 10.55
C GLN A 71 21.60 23.03 11.85
N VAL A 72 20.46 22.35 11.77
CA VAL A 72 19.63 22.02 12.94
C VAL A 72 20.20 20.84 13.76
N ASP A 73 20.98 19.94 13.17
CA ASP A 73 21.75 18.91 13.89
C ASP A 73 22.84 19.53 14.78
N ASN A 74 23.36 20.70 14.41
CA ASN A 74 24.27 21.47 15.25
C ASN A 74 23.54 22.22 16.38
N ASP A 75 22.26 22.56 16.21
CA ASP A 75 21.42 23.26 17.21
C ASP A 75 20.40 22.35 17.96
N GLY A 76 20.33 21.05 17.67
CA GLY A 76 19.70 20.01 18.52
C GLY A 76 18.28 19.54 18.15
N SER A 77 17.53 20.21 17.28
CA SER A 77 16.09 19.91 17.08
C SER A 77 15.79 18.69 16.18
N VAL A 78 16.74 18.23 15.36
CA VAL A 78 16.56 17.01 14.52
C VAL A 78 16.44 15.74 15.37
N ARG A 79 17.05 15.73 16.56
CA ARG A 79 16.94 14.63 17.51
C ARG A 79 15.51 14.47 18.03
N GLU A 80 14.72 15.54 18.09
CA GLU A 80 13.33 15.49 18.54
C GLU A 80 12.41 14.90 17.47
N LEU A 81 12.62 15.24 16.19
CA LEU A 81 11.87 14.65 15.07
C LEU A 81 12.20 13.16 14.90
N SER A 82 13.47 12.78 15.00
CA SER A 82 13.87 11.36 14.98
C SER A 82 13.32 10.60 16.19
N ARG A 83 13.23 11.23 17.37
CA ARG A 83 12.55 10.64 18.53
C ARG A 83 11.05 10.48 18.30
N PHE A 84 10.38 11.43 17.64
CA PHE A 84 8.96 11.33 17.32
C PHE A 84 8.66 10.20 16.33
N GLU A 85 9.43 10.09 15.23
CA GLU A 85 9.33 8.92 14.34
C GLU A 85 9.62 7.62 15.08
N GLN A 86 10.65 7.61 15.93
CA GLN A 86 10.98 6.44 16.73
C GLN A 86 9.90 6.11 17.75
N SER A 87 9.18 7.10 18.30
CA SER A 87 8.01 6.91 19.16
C SER A 87 6.81 6.34 18.40
N LEU A 88 6.56 6.77 17.16
CA LEU A 88 5.52 6.17 16.32
C LEU A 88 5.87 4.72 15.97
N ARG A 89 7.10 4.49 15.48
CA ARG A 89 7.61 3.15 15.17
C ARG A 89 7.61 2.23 16.39
N SER A 90 8.01 2.73 17.55
CA SER A 90 8.04 1.92 18.77
C SER A 90 6.63 1.62 19.28
N ASN A 91 5.68 2.53 19.19
CA ASN A 91 4.29 2.26 19.58
C ASN A 91 3.63 1.21 18.67
N ASP A 92 3.85 1.28 17.36
CA ASP A 92 3.32 0.28 16.41
C ASP A 92 4.03 -1.07 16.56
N LEU A 93 5.36 -1.08 16.77
CA LEU A 93 6.09 -2.32 17.08
C LEU A 93 5.69 -2.91 18.43
N ASN A 94 5.48 -2.10 19.47
CA ASN A 94 5.06 -2.59 20.78
C ASN A 94 3.68 -3.24 20.68
N ARG A 95 2.77 -2.71 19.85
CA ARG A 95 1.47 -3.34 19.58
C ARG A 95 1.56 -4.67 18.84
N LEU A 96 2.50 -4.82 17.91
CA LEU A 96 2.75 -6.11 17.23
C LEU A 96 3.50 -7.11 18.12
N ILE A 97 4.20 -6.64 19.16
CA ILE A 97 4.88 -7.47 20.17
C ILE A 97 3.90 -7.87 21.30
N ASP A 98 2.97 -6.99 21.66
CA ASP A 98 1.87 -7.25 22.61
C ASP A 98 0.82 -8.21 22.01
N ASP A 99 0.65 -8.19 20.68
CA ASP A 99 -0.04 -9.24 19.92
C ASP A 99 0.94 -10.33 19.45
N LYS A 100 1.93 -10.66 20.27
CA LYS A 100 2.39 -12.05 20.28
C LYS A 100 1.27 -12.81 20.97
N PRO A 101 0.44 -13.60 20.24
CA PRO A 101 -0.56 -14.43 20.90
C PRO A 101 0.15 -15.15 22.03
N ALA A 102 -0.38 -14.96 23.25
CA ALA A 102 0.05 -15.72 24.40
C ALA A 102 0.22 -17.16 23.92
N PRO A 103 1.34 -17.83 24.24
CA PRO A 103 1.55 -19.21 23.84
C PRO A 103 0.24 -19.95 24.07
N GLU A 104 -0.26 -20.59 23.01
CA GLU A 104 -1.47 -21.42 23.05
C GLU A 104 -1.57 -22.01 24.45
N PRO A 105 -2.67 -21.80 25.19
CA PRO A 105 -2.88 -22.54 26.40
C PRO A 105 -2.84 -24.00 25.97
N THR A 106 -1.70 -24.64 26.25
CA THR A 106 -1.57 -26.08 26.31
C THR A 106 -2.62 -26.51 27.31
N VAL A 107 -3.79 -26.87 26.77
CA VAL A 107 -4.88 -27.52 27.49
C VAL A 107 -4.38 -28.90 27.88
N ALA A 108 -3.56 -28.91 28.91
CA ALA A 108 -3.06 -30.08 29.60
C ALA A 108 -2.82 -29.67 31.04
N ASP A 109 -3.88 -29.48 31.83
CA ASP A 109 -3.84 -29.90 33.22
C ASP A 109 -5.24 -30.04 33.82
N SER A 110 -5.60 -31.30 34.07
CA SER A 110 -6.13 -31.82 35.33
C SER A 110 -7.13 -30.96 36.12
N ASP A 111 -8.43 -31.08 35.81
CA ASP A 111 -9.47 -31.10 36.86
C ASP A 111 -10.81 -31.65 36.33
N LYS A 112 -11.03 -32.97 36.45
CA LYS A 112 -12.38 -33.44 36.77
C LYS A 112 -12.42 -34.86 37.32
N ARG A 113 -12.70 -34.86 38.62
CA ARG A 113 -13.28 -35.87 39.49
C ARG A 113 -14.53 -36.54 38.90
#